data_AF-A0A7S4DUT7-F1
#
_entry.id   AF-A0A7S4DUT7-F1
#
_cell.length_a   1.000
_cell.length_b   1.000
_cell.length_c   1.000
_cell.angle_alpha   90.00
_cell.angle_beta   90.00
_cell.angle_gamma   90.00
#
_symmetry.space_group_name_H-M   'P 1'
#
loop_
_entity.id
_entity.type
_entity.pdbx_description
1 polymer ?
#
loop_
_entity_poly.entity_id
_entity_poly.type
_entity_poly.pdbx_seq_one_letter_code
_entity_poly.pdbx_strand_id
1 'polypeptide(L)'
;MVRFGVNAYINGHDHAMQHLSKDGVQYFGNGVGGFDLHPIDKKRMWPNDGEELRWASNSRHGFALHDVGPEGMRIRFAQVTESAEVAAPDDKGITSEVGYTIVYDTFVPFRHRSEYVRR
;
A
#
# COMPACT_ATOMS: atom_id res chain seq x y z
N MET A 1 -14.57 -6.33 8.96
CA MET A 1 -13.63 -7.01 8.05
C MET A 1 -13.44 -8.47 8.41
N VAL A 2 -13.04 -8.79 9.66
CA VAL A 2 -12.87 -10.19 10.14
C VAL A 2 -14.11 -11.07 9.89
N ARG A 3 -15.31 -10.61 10.25
CA ARG A 3 -16.59 -11.34 10.06
C ARG A 3 -16.83 -11.80 8.61
N PHE A 4 -16.39 -11.02 7.63
CA PHE A 4 -16.62 -11.30 6.20
C PHE A 4 -15.42 -11.97 5.54
N GLY A 5 -14.41 -12.30 6.34
CA GLY A 5 -13.21 -12.95 5.89
C GLY A 5 -12.31 -12.13 4.98
N VAL A 6 -12.33 -10.81 5.09
CA VAL A 6 -11.44 -9.91 4.34
C VAL A 6 -9.97 -10.22 4.67
N ASN A 7 -9.13 -10.43 3.66
CA ASN A 7 -7.69 -10.66 3.82
C ASN A 7 -6.89 -9.37 3.83
N ALA A 8 -7.28 -8.41 2.98
CA ALA A 8 -6.63 -7.12 2.87
C ALA A 8 -7.64 -5.98 2.70
N TYR A 9 -7.33 -4.82 3.26
CA TYR A 9 -8.03 -3.55 3.03
C TYR A 9 -7.03 -2.53 2.48
N ILE A 10 -7.39 -1.88 1.38
CA ILE A 10 -6.52 -0.92 0.69
C ILE A 10 -7.20 0.45 0.71
N ASN A 11 -6.46 1.49 1.09
CA ASN A 11 -6.95 2.86 1.12
C ASN A 11 -5.89 3.87 0.63
N GLY A 12 -6.29 5.14 0.58
CA GLY A 12 -5.39 6.29 0.41
C GLY A 12 -5.58 7.24 1.59
N HIS A 13 -5.91 8.51 1.31
CA HIS A 13 -6.10 9.60 2.28
C HIS A 13 -4.83 10.09 2.95
N ASP A 14 -4.14 9.25 3.71
CA ASP A 14 -2.85 9.60 4.28
C ASP A 14 -1.82 9.66 3.16
N HIS A 15 -1.14 10.79 2.99
CA HIS A 15 -0.10 10.97 1.97
C HIS A 15 1.20 10.25 2.37
N ALA A 16 1.11 8.94 2.61
CA ALA A 16 2.17 8.02 2.97
C ALA A 16 1.83 6.62 2.44
N MET A 17 2.84 5.76 2.37
CA MET A 17 2.68 4.33 2.16
C MET A 17 2.74 3.63 3.51
N GLN A 18 1.81 2.72 3.78
CA GLN A 18 1.66 2.08 5.09
C GLN A 18 1.23 0.63 4.93
N HIS A 19 1.73 -0.23 5.82
CA HIS A 19 1.26 -1.59 6.00
C HIS A 19 1.06 -1.86 7.51
N LEU A 20 -0.18 -2.09 7.90
CA LEU A 20 -0.59 -2.47 9.26
C LEU A 20 -1.22 -3.87 9.24
N SER A 21 -1.18 -4.56 10.36
CA SER A 21 -1.84 -5.86 10.55
C SER A 21 -2.68 -5.82 11.82
N LYS A 22 -3.96 -6.22 11.72
CA LYS A 22 -4.87 -6.34 12.89
C LYS A 22 -5.82 -7.50 12.73
N ASP A 23 -5.90 -8.36 13.74
CA ASP A 23 -6.75 -9.55 13.74
C ASP A 23 -6.57 -10.42 12.48
N GLY A 24 -5.35 -10.36 11.94
CA GLY A 24 -4.97 -11.04 10.72
C GLY A 24 -5.44 -10.40 9.40
N VAL A 25 -6.23 -9.35 9.43
CA VAL A 25 -6.47 -8.51 8.25
C VAL A 25 -5.23 -7.64 8.03
N GLN A 26 -4.76 -7.57 6.78
CA GLN A 26 -3.67 -6.67 6.38
C GLN A 26 -4.26 -5.35 5.85
N TYR A 27 -3.75 -4.20 6.28
CA TYR A 27 -4.23 -2.88 5.89
C TYR A 27 -3.11 -2.16 5.16
N PHE A 28 -3.39 -1.68 3.95
CA PHE A 28 -2.43 -1.02 3.09
C PHE A 28 -2.90 0.39 2.76
N GLY A 29 -2.11 1.38 3.15
CA GLY A 29 -2.30 2.77 2.75
C GLY A 29 -1.37 3.14 1.62
N ASN A 30 -1.91 3.79 0.58
CA ASN A 30 -1.16 4.28 -0.57
C ASN A 30 -1.66 5.66 -1.03
N GLY A 31 -1.46 6.71 -0.23
CA GLY A 31 -1.86 8.08 -0.61
C GLY A 31 -0.74 8.93 -1.24
N VAL A 32 0.32 8.30 -1.75
CA VAL A 32 1.54 9.00 -2.24
C VAL A 32 1.51 9.39 -3.72
N GLY A 33 0.33 9.62 -4.28
CA GLY A 33 0.14 9.78 -5.74
C GLY A 33 0.58 11.13 -6.34
N GLY A 34 0.93 12.14 -5.53
CA GLY A 34 1.42 13.43 -6.05
C GLY A 34 1.12 14.68 -5.21
N PHE A 35 0.56 14.55 -4.01
CA PHE A 35 0.40 15.66 -3.05
C PHE A 35 1.43 15.58 -1.93
N ASP A 36 1.66 16.70 -1.24
CA ASP A 36 2.61 16.83 -0.12
C ASP A 36 2.54 15.66 0.86
N LEU A 37 3.67 15.00 1.06
CA LEU A 37 3.76 13.79 1.87
C LEU A 37 3.59 14.10 3.35
N HIS A 38 2.73 13.32 4.02
CA HIS A 38 2.50 13.47 5.45
C HIS A 38 3.68 12.91 6.25
N PRO A 39 4.11 13.56 7.35
CA PRO A 39 5.13 13.01 8.23
C PRO A 39 4.65 11.71 8.88
N ILE A 40 5.54 10.71 8.92
CA ILE A 40 5.29 9.46 9.65
C ILE A 40 5.59 9.71 11.14
N ASP A 41 4.57 10.06 11.90
CA ASP A 41 4.64 10.13 13.36
C ASP A 41 4.28 8.78 13.98
N LYS A 42 5.31 8.03 14.40
CA LYS A 42 5.16 6.72 15.04
C LYS A 42 4.41 6.76 16.37
N LYS A 43 4.16 7.91 17.00
CA LYS A 43 3.36 8.00 18.24
C LYS A 43 1.91 8.32 17.97
N ARG A 44 1.63 9.04 16.88
CA ARG A 44 0.28 9.49 16.50
C ARG A 44 -0.42 8.54 15.54
N MET A 45 0.34 7.80 14.75
CA MET A 45 -0.15 6.80 13.79
C MET A 45 -0.13 5.37 14.35
N TRP A 46 0.42 5.17 15.57
CA TRP A 46 0.42 3.86 16.20
C TRP A 46 -0.89 3.60 16.91
N PRO A 47 -1.44 2.40 16.79
CA PRO A 47 -2.85 2.27 17.10
C PRO A 47 -3.03 1.69 18.50
N ASN A 48 -4.28 1.83 18.91
CA ASN A 48 -4.88 1.14 20.05
C ASN A 48 -4.54 -0.37 20.07
N ASP A 49 -4.78 -1.01 21.21
CA ASP A 49 -4.48 -2.44 21.44
C ASP A 49 -4.78 -3.36 20.23
N GLY A 50 -3.78 -4.17 19.85
CA GLY A 50 -3.90 -5.25 18.87
C GLY A 50 -3.50 -4.95 17.43
N GLU A 51 -3.03 -3.75 17.12
CA GLU A 51 -2.53 -3.39 15.78
C GLU A 51 -1.00 -3.40 15.70
N GLU A 52 -0.46 -3.94 14.60
CA GLU A 52 0.97 -4.04 14.36
C GLU A 52 1.36 -3.27 13.09
N LEU A 53 2.21 -2.25 13.23
CA LEU A 53 2.85 -1.61 12.07
C LEU A 53 3.93 -2.53 11.51
N ARG A 54 3.70 -3.01 10.29
CA ARG A 54 4.65 -3.83 9.55
C ARG A 54 5.68 -2.98 8.83
N TRP A 55 5.24 -1.89 8.19
CA TRP A 55 6.09 -1.00 7.41
C TRP A 55 5.40 0.33 7.09
N ALA A 56 6.15 1.41 6.93
CA ALA A 56 5.65 2.66 6.38
C ALA A 56 6.78 3.49 5.74
N SER A 57 6.45 4.30 4.73
CA SER A 57 7.36 5.26 4.11
C SER A 57 6.61 6.47 3.55
N ASN A 58 7.21 7.64 3.70
CA ASN A 58 6.76 8.91 3.15
C ASN A 58 7.92 9.64 2.44
N SER A 59 8.95 8.91 2.02
CA SER A 59 10.17 9.54 1.49
C SER A 59 10.01 10.03 0.04
N ARG A 60 9.07 9.47 -0.72
CA ARG A 60 8.84 9.84 -2.12
C ARG A 60 7.45 9.43 -2.60
N HIS A 61 6.98 10.09 -3.67
CA HIS A 61 5.80 9.66 -4.42
C HIS A 61 6.00 8.29 -5.05
N GLY A 62 4.87 7.62 -5.28
CA GLY A 62 4.87 6.22 -5.64
C GLY A 62 3.48 5.68 -5.90
N PHE A 63 3.42 4.35 -5.95
CA PHE A 63 2.19 3.61 -6.14
C PHE A 63 2.34 2.19 -5.58
N ALA A 64 1.23 1.47 -5.51
CA ALA A 64 1.22 0.05 -5.17
C ALA A 64 0.95 -0.80 -6.41
N LEU A 65 1.66 -1.92 -6.54
CA LEU A 65 1.41 -2.97 -7.50
C LEU A 65 0.76 -4.16 -6.77
N HIS A 66 -0.30 -4.70 -7.35
CA HIS A 66 -1.04 -5.82 -6.79
C HIS A 66 -1.07 -6.97 -7.80
N ASP A 67 -0.41 -8.09 -7.46
CA ASP A 67 -0.51 -9.32 -8.25
C ASP A 67 -1.40 -10.30 -7.47
N VAL A 68 -2.53 -10.70 -8.06
CA VAL A 68 -3.48 -11.62 -7.43
C VAL A 68 -3.37 -12.99 -8.08
N GLY A 69 -3.10 -14.00 -7.26
CA GLY A 69 -3.04 -15.40 -7.66
C GLY A 69 -4.03 -16.26 -6.89
N PRO A 70 -4.06 -17.58 -7.15
CA PRO A 70 -4.98 -18.51 -6.47
C PRO A 70 -4.70 -18.64 -4.97
N GLU A 71 -3.46 -18.45 -4.54
CA GLU A 71 -3.03 -18.65 -3.14
C GLU A 71 -3.07 -17.37 -2.30
N GLY A 72 -3.19 -16.21 -2.95
CA GLY A 72 -3.07 -14.93 -2.25
C GLY A 72 -2.82 -13.76 -3.17
N MET A 73 -2.47 -12.64 -2.56
CA MET A 73 -2.15 -11.39 -3.23
C MET A 73 -0.77 -10.91 -2.82
N ARG A 74 0.09 -10.65 -3.80
CA ARG A 74 1.36 -9.94 -3.59
C ARG A 74 1.13 -8.45 -3.72
N ILE A 75 1.61 -7.68 -2.75
CA ILE A 75 1.53 -6.23 -2.74
C ILE A 75 2.95 -5.67 -2.68
N ARG A 76 3.26 -4.77 -3.60
CA ARG A 76 4.55 -4.08 -3.65
C ARG A 76 4.35 -2.58 -3.67
N PHE A 77 5.05 -1.86 -2.81
CA PHE A 77 5.14 -0.41 -2.91
C PHE A 77 6.32 -0.02 -3.79
N ALA A 78 6.06 0.82 -4.77
CA ALA A 78 7.03 1.37 -5.69
C ALA A 78 7.21 2.87 -5.41
N GLN A 79 8.45 3.34 -5.42
CA GLN A 79 8.78 4.77 -5.41
C GLN A 79 9.29 5.18 -6.78
N VAL A 80 8.86 6.35 -7.24
CA VAL A 80 9.36 6.93 -8.50
C VAL A 80 10.84 7.29 -8.34
N THR A 81 11.71 6.85 -9.26
CA THR A 81 13.16 7.10 -9.19
C THR A 81 13.57 8.36 -9.94
N GLU A 82 12.89 8.67 -11.04
CA GLU A 82 13.12 9.86 -11.85
C GLU A 82 11.81 10.59 -12.10
N SER A 83 11.79 11.88 -11.80
CA SER A 83 10.77 12.78 -12.32
C SER A 83 11.13 13.01 -13.78
N ALA A 84 10.44 12.33 -14.71
CA ALA A 84 10.35 12.89 -16.04
C ALA A 84 9.76 14.29 -15.89
N GLU A 85 10.46 15.32 -16.38
CA GLU A 85 9.79 16.59 -16.65
C GLU A 85 8.64 16.27 -17.60
N VAL A 86 7.42 16.29 -17.06
CA VAL A 86 6.24 16.18 -17.88
C VAL A 86 6.20 17.45 -18.72
N ALA A 87 6.71 17.35 -19.95
CA ALA A 87 6.44 18.38 -20.95
C ALA A 87 4.93 18.62 -20.96
N ALA A 88 4.52 19.89 -21.00
CA ALA A 88 3.11 20.26 -21.07
C ALA A 88 2.42 19.39 -22.14
N PRO A 89 1.24 18.81 -21.84
CA PRO A 89 0.61 17.86 -22.75
C PRO A 89 0.44 18.51 -24.12
N ASP A 90 1.12 17.98 -25.13
CA ASP A 90 0.73 18.20 -26.51
C ASP A 90 -0.37 17.18 -26.88
N ASP A 91 -1.06 17.42 -27.99
CA ASP A 91 -2.19 16.59 -28.46
C ASP A 91 -1.82 15.11 -28.74
N LYS A 92 -0.59 14.68 -28.44
CA LYS A 92 -0.07 13.33 -28.66
C LYS A 92 0.14 12.53 -27.37
N GLY A 93 -0.09 13.14 -26.21
CA GLY A 93 -0.02 12.47 -24.90
C GLY A 93 1.41 12.37 -24.35
N ILE A 94 1.50 12.32 -23.02
CA ILE A 94 2.77 12.23 -22.29
C ILE A 94 3.33 10.80 -22.42
N THR A 95 4.40 10.63 -23.18
CA THR A 95 5.17 9.38 -23.23
C THR A 95 6.54 9.58 -22.57
N SER A 96 6.58 9.56 -21.24
CA SER A 96 7.82 9.42 -20.51
C SER A 96 7.82 8.08 -19.76
N GLU A 97 8.87 7.27 -19.94
CA GLU A 97 9.10 6.12 -19.08
C GLU A 97 9.40 6.62 -17.66
N VAL A 98 8.46 6.45 -16.75
CA VAL A 98 8.66 6.76 -15.34
C VAL A 98 9.40 5.59 -14.69
N GLY A 99 10.67 5.79 -14.38
CA GLY A 99 11.45 4.82 -13.60
C GLY A 99 10.87 4.69 -12.18
N TYR A 100 10.87 3.48 -11.63
CA TYR A 100 10.50 3.24 -10.24
C TYR A 100 11.33 2.11 -9.62
N THR A 101 11.44 2.12 -8.29
CA THR A 101 12.06 1.07 -7.48
C THR A 101 11.05 0.51 -6.50
N ILE A 102 10.99 -0.82 -6.38
CA ILE A 102 10.23 -1.49 -5.32
C ILE A 102 10.93 -1.26 -3.98
N VAL A 103 10.24 -0.62 -3.04
CA VAL A 103 10.77 -0.31 -1.69
C VAL A 103 10.16 -1.19 -0.60
N TYR A 104 9.11 -1.93 -0.94
CA TYR A 104 8.48 -2.90 -0.05
C TYR A 104 7.78 -3.98 -0.88
N ASP A 105 7.91 -5.25 -0.47
CA ASP A 105 7.26 -6.41 -1.09
C ASP A 105 6.72 -7.32 0.01
N THR A 106 5.43 -7.65 -0.07
CA THR A 106 4.79 -8.58 0.86
C THR A 106 3.77 -9.46 0.16
N PHE A 107 3.53 -10.64 0.72
CA PHE A 107 2.53 -11.58 0.23
C PHE A 107 1.46 -11.80 1.30
N VAL A 108 0.20 -11.65 0.92
CA VAL A 108 -0.96 -11.87 1.77
C VAL A 108 -1.65 -13.16 1.34
N PRO A 109 -1.49 -14.27 2.09
CA PRO A 109 -2.15 -15.52 1.75
C PRO A 109 -3.68 -15.40 1.92
N PHE A 110 -4.42 -16.01 1.02
CA PHE A 110 -5.86 -16.20 1.19
C PHE A 110 -6.11 -17.27 2.24
N ARG A 111 -6.80 -16.90 3.31
CA ARG A 111 -7.17 -17.85 4.36
C ARG A 111 -8.28 -18.76 3.86
N HIS A 112 -8.18 -20.04 4.18
CA HIS A 112 -9.24 -20.98 3.86
C HIS A 112 -10.49 -20.71 4.70
N ARG A 113 -11.68 -20.95 4.11
CA ARG A 113 -12.98 -20.72 4.76
C ARG A 113 -13.12 -21.37 6.15
N SER A 114 -12.42 -22.49 6.38
CA SER A 114 -12.42 -23.23 7.66
C SER A 114 -11.85 -22.43 8.85
N GLU A 115 -11.02 -21.41 8.60
CA GLU A 115 -10.40 -20.60 9.66
C GLU A 115 -11.33 -19.49 10.18
N TYR A 116 -12.39 -19.15 9.46
CA TYR A 116 -13.30 -18.06 9.83
C TYR A 116 -14.45 -18.48 10.76
N VAL A 117 -14.69 -19.79 10.94
CA VAL A 117 -15.84 -20.32 11.69
C VAL A 117 -15.53 -20.54 13.18
N ARG A 118 -14.28 -20.32 13.63
CA ARG A 118 -13.85 -20.61 15.02
C ARG A 118 -13.82 -19.40 15.97
N ARG A 119 -14.50 -18.29 15.67
CA ARG A 119 -14.60 -17.14 16.58
C ARG A 119 -16.03 -16.70 16.77
#